data_AF-A0A7S4L5S9-F1
#
_entry.id   AF-A0A7S4L5S9-F1
#
_cell.length_a   1.000
_cell.length_b   1.000
_cell.length_c   1.000
_cell.angle_alpha   90.00
_cell.angle_beta   90.00
_cell.angle_gamma   90.00
#
_symmetry.space_group_name_H-M   'P 1'
#
loop_
_entity.id
_entity.type
_entity.pdbx_description
1 polymer ?
#
loop_
_entity_poly.entity_id
_entity_poly.type
_entity_poly.pdbx_seq_one_letter_code
_entity_poly.pdbx_strand_id
1 'polypeptide(L)'
;EYIASKVSLELINKDPKLLAGTRLEVSYADVTALRTMQNTSTVVDMQRLMEDVYAMIIQDLLSECNTTNAVVAFVGPSWSSDCVLIQPILQSRNMFALSYSASSPQLSNKHAFPDIGRICFS
;
A
#
# COMPACT_ATOMS: atom_id res chain seq x y z
N GLU A 1 3.68 13.21 0.56
CA GLU A 1 4.36 11.93 0.87
C GLU A 1 5.47 11.58 -0.11
N TYR A 2 5.27 11.80 -1.42
CA TYR A 2 6.25 11.54 -2.48
C TYR A 2 7.69 11.99 -2.15
N ILE A 3 7.90 13.27 -1.80
CA ILE A 3 9.24 13.81 -1.52
C ILE A 3 9.89 13.13 -0.31
N ALA A 4 9.14 12.94 0.79
CA ALA A 4 9.65 12.31 2.00
C ALA A 4 10.07 10.85 1.75
N SER A 5 9.29 10.11 0.96
CA SER A 5 9.62 8.73 0.61
C SER A 5 10.90 8.62 -0.24
N LYS A 6 11.10 9.52 -1.22
CA LYS A 6 12.32 9.55 -2.04
C LYS A 6 13.55 9.82 -1.22
N VAL A 7 13.48 10.83 -0.34
CA VAL A 7 14.59 11.18 0.55
C VAL A 7 14.92 10.00 1.48
N SER A 8 13.90 9.37 2.05
CA SER A 8 14.10 8.21 2.93
C SER A 8 14.76 7.04 2.20
N LEU A 9 14.33 6.75 0.97
CA LEU A 9 14.92 5.71 0.13
C LEU A 9 16.39 6.00 -0.19
N GLU A 10 16.72 7.24 -0.54
CA GLU A 10 18.10 7.66 -0.79
C GLU A 10 18.98 7.53 0.45
N LEU A 11 18.45 7.88 1.63
CA LEU A 11 19.17 7.74 2.90
C LEU A 11 19.43 6.28 3.24
N ILE A 12 18.43 5.40 3.06
CA ILE A 12 18.60 3.96 3.30
C ILE A 12 19.64 3.38 2.34
N ASN A 13 19.53 3.67 1.05
CA ASN A 13 20.47 3.15 0.03
C ASN A 13 21.91 3.65 0.20
N LYS A 14 22.12 4.79 0.89
CA LYS A 14 23.45 5.35 1.18
C LYS A 14 24.01 4.86 2.51
N ASP A 15 23.20 4.30 3.40
CA ASP A 15 23.63 3.84 4.72
C ASP A 15 24.25 2.43 4.64
N PRO A 16 25.56 2.26 4.87
CA PRO A 16 26.20 0.95 4.82
C PRO A 16 25.75 0.01 5.95
N LYS A 17 25.03 0.50 6.97
CA LYS A 17 24.49 -0.33 8.07
C LYS A 17 23.10 -0.88 7.77
N LEU A 18 22.37 -0.30 6.81
CA LEU A 18 21.00 -0.69 6.48
C LEU A 18 21.00 -1.39 5.12
N LEU A 19 20.65 -2.69 5.12
CA LEU A 19 20.52 -3.49 3.89
C LEU A 19 21.76 -3.43 2.99
N ALA A 20 22.95 -3.56 3.58
CA ALA A 20 24.22 -3.50 2.86
C ALA A 20 24.24 -4.46 1.65
N GLY A 21 24.63 -3.95 0.47
CA GLY A 21 24.67 -4.73 -0.77
C GLY A 21 23.30 -4.92 -1.44
N THR A 22 22.21 -4.42 -0.84
CA THR A 22 20.87 -4.40 -1.45
C THR A 22 20.50 -2.96 -1.77
N ARG A 23 19.95 -2.73 -2.97
CA ARG A 23 19.39 -1.44 -3.36
C ARG A 23 17.87 -1.53 -3.34
N LEU A 24 17.25 -0.67 -2.57
CA LEU A 24 15.80 -0.51 -2.57
C LEU A 24 15.37 0.39 -3.73
N GLU A 25 14.26 0.01 -4.35
CA GLU A 25 13.56 0.77 -5.38
C GLU A 25 12.11 0.99 -4.95
N VAL A 26 11.46 2.00 -5.52
CA VAL A 26 10.08 2.35 -5.19
C VAL A 26 9.34 2.75 -6.46
N SER A 27 8.16 2.17 -6.63
CA SER A 27 7.17 2.61 -7.62
C SER A 27 6.01 3.29 -6.90
N TYR A 28 5.39 4.25 -7.58
CA TYR A 28 4.35 5.10 -7.01
C TYR A 28 3.05 4.95 -7.78
N ALA A 29 1.94 4.86 -7.07
CA ALA A 29 0.62 5.00 -7.64
C ALA A 29 -0.18 6.09 -6.93
N ASP A 30 -0.93 6.88 -7.69
CA ASP A 30 -1.87 7.86 -7.16
C ASP A 30 -3.29 7.27 -7.13
N VAL A 31 -3.89 7.24 -5.95
CA VAL A 31 -5.22 6.67 -5.70
C VAL A 31 -6.28 7.76 -5.40
N THR A 32 -5.93 9.04 -5.56
CA THR A 32 -6.80 10.19 -5.22
C THR A 32 -8.07 10.21 -6.07
N ALA A 33 -7.98 9.84 -7.34
CA ALA A 33 -9.14 9.79 -8.24
C ALA A 33 -10.19 8.77 -7.76
N LEU A 34 -9.75 7.60 -7.28
CA LEU A 34 -10.64 6.55 -6.77
C LEU A 34 -11.46 7.03 -5.59
N ARG A 35 -10.82 7.78 -4.69
CA ARG A 35 -11.47 8.39 -3.53
C ARG A 35 -12.60 9.35 -3.94
N THR A 36 -12.39 10.11 -5.00
CA THR A 36 -13.37 11.09 -5.48
C THR A 36 -14.61 10.40 -6.02
N MET A 37 -14.43 9.26 -6.70
CA MET A 37 -15.52 8.42 -7.20
C MET A 37 -16.32 7.78 -6.06
N GLN A 38 -15.66 7.32 -5.00
CA GLN A 38 -16.33 6.73 -3.83
C GLN A 38 -17.33 7.69 -3.16
N ASN A 39 -17.00 8.99 -3.11
CA ASN A 39 -17.84 9.98 -2.45
C ASN A 39 -19.01 10.51 -3.30
N THR A 40 -19.01 10.26 -4.61
CA THR A 40 -19.95 10.88 -5.57
C THR A 40 -20.92 9.89 -6.22
N SER A 41 -20.76 8.59 -5.98
CA SER A 41 -21.47 7.53 -6.67
C SER A 41 -22.63 6.95 -5.85
N THR A 42 -23.79 6.76 -6.48
CA THR A 42 -24.95 5.99 -5.97
C THR A 42 -24.92 4.52 -6.38
N VAL A 43 -23.81 4.05 -6.97
CA VAL A 43 -23.70 2.70 -7.52
C VAL A 43 -23.73 1.66 -6.39
N VAL A 44 -24.73 0.79 -6.47
CA VAL A 44 -24.80 -0.46 -5.72
C VAL A 44 -23.57 -1.26 -6.13
N ASP A 45 -22.62 -1.48 -5.21
CA ASP A 45 -21.35 -2.22 -5.40
C ASP A 45 -20.08 -1.41 -5.70
N MET A 46 -20.01 -0.15 -5.24
CA MET A 46 -18.76 0.65 -5.27
C MET A 46 -17.59 -0.04 -4.56
N GLN A 47 -17.85 -0.88 -3.55
CA GLN A 47 -16.77 -1.58 -2.84
C GLN A 47 -16.00 -2.54 -3.76
N ARG A 48 -16.69 -3.40 -4.51
CA ARG A 48 -16.02 -4.34 -5.44
C ARG A 48 -15.29 -3.60 -6.55
N LEU A 49 -15.90 -2.54 -7.10
CA LEU A 49 -15.22 -1.71 -8.10
C LEU A 49 -13.90 -1.15 -7.55
N MET A 50 -13.90 -0.66 -6.31
CA MET A 50 -12.69 -0.13 -5.69
C MET A 50 -11.64 -1.23 -5.45
N GLU A 51 -12.05 -2.41 -4.98
CA GLU A 51 -11.17 -3.58 -4.84
C GLU A 51 -10.52 -3.96 -6.19
N ASP A 52 -11.30 -4.01 -7.28
CA ASP A 52 -10.80 -4.30 -8.62
C ASP A 52 -9.81 -3.24 -9.12
N VAL A 53 -10.09 -1.97 -8.89
CA VAL A 53 -9.19 -0.89 -9.32
C VAL A 53 -7.90 -0.91 -8.51
N TYR A 54 -7.95 -1.16 -7.19
CA TYR A 54 -6.74 -1.36 -6.39
C TYR A 54 -5.94 -2.57 -6.88
N ALA A 55 -6.61 -3.67 -7.25
CA ALA A 55 -5.95 -4.86 -7.78
C ALA A 55 -5.24 -4.56 -9.11
N MET A 56 -5.88 -3.77 -9.98
CA MET A 56 -5.30 -3.32 -11.25
C MET A 56 -4.07 -2.43 -11.02
N ILE A 57 -4.16 -1.45 -10.11
CA ILE A 57 -3.03 -0.56 -9.79
C ILE A 57 -1.85 -1.36 -9.24
N ILE A 58 -2.11 -2.28 -8.31
CA ILE A 58 -1.06 -3.14 -7.73
C ILE A 58 -0.45 -4.03 -8.82
N GLN A 59 -1.27 -4.57 -9.74
CA GLN A 59 -0.78 -5.38 -10.86
C GLN A 59 0.09 -4.56 -11.82
N ASP A 60 -0.28 -3.31 -12.10
CA ASP A 60 0.47 -2.40 -12.95
C ASP A 60 1.85 -2.10 -12.34
N LEU A 61 1.88 -1.73 -11.05
CA LEU A 61 3.12 -1.53 -10.29
C LEU A 61 4.02 -2.77 -10.26
N LEU A 62 3.42 -3.96 -10.13
CA LEU A 62 4.14 -5.23 -10.18
C LEU A 62 4.71 -5.51 -11.58
N SER A 63 4.04 -5.07 -12.64
CA SER A 63 4.50 -5.26 -14.01
C SER A 63 5.68 -4.36 -14.39
N GLU A 64 5.78 -3.18 -13.77
CA GLU A 64 6.93 -2.29 -13.89
C GLU A 64 8.18 -2.84 -13.19
N CYS A 65 7.99 -3.68 -12.18
CA CYS A 65 9.07 -4.34 -11.48
C CYS A 65 9.55 -5.54 -12.30
N ASN A 66 10.72 -5.42 -12.96
CA ASN A 66 11.34 -6.54 -13.68
C ASN A 66 11.35 -7.80 -12.80
N THR A 67 10.93 -8.93 -13.39
CA THR A 67 10.63 -10.25 -12.77
C THR A 67 11.62 -10.83 -11.74
N THR A 68 12.81 -10.24 -11.57
CA THR A 68 13.77 -10.57 -10.51
C THR A 68 13.55 -9.81 -9.20
N ASN A 69 12.81 -8.70 -9.21
CA ASN A 69 12.55 -7.84 -8.06
C ASN A 69 11.08 -7.95 -7.66
N ALA A 70 10.74 -8.89 -6.79
CA ALA A 70 9.38 -8.98 -6.24
C ALA A 70 9.10 -7.74 -5.36
N VAL A 71 7.92 -7.13 -5.51
CA VAL A 71 7.48 -6.08 -4.57
C VAL A 71 7.24 -6.75 -3.21
N VAL A 72 8.12 -6.48 -2.26
CA VAL A 72 8.11 -7.13 -0.95
C VAL A 72 7.14 -6.48 0.04
N ALA A 73 6.80 -5.20 -0.15
CA ALA A 73 5.93 -4.46 0.75
C ALA A 73 5.32 -3.23 0.07
N PHE A 74 4.18 -2.81 0.59
CA PHE A 74 3.46 -1.61 0.22
C PHE A 74 3.53 -0.59 1.37
N VAL A 75 3.76 0.69 1.07
CA VAL A 75 3.70 1.77 2.08
C VAL A 75 2.48 2.64 1.79
N GLY A 76 1.58 2.72 2.77
CA GLY A 76 0.22 3.21 2.61
C GLY A 76 -0.80 2.07 2.73
N PRO A 77 -2.07 2.31 2.37
CA PRO A 77 -2.65 3.60 1.98
C PRO A 77 -2.86 4.50 3.21
N SER A 78 -3.17 5.78 2.97
CA SER A 78 -3.28 6.80 4.03
C SER A 78 -4.54 6.65 4.87
N TRP A 79 -5.63 6.16 4.26
CA TRP A 79 -6.93 6.04 4.91
C TRP A 79 -7.22 4.63 5.39
N SER A 80 -7.87 4.56 6.56
CA SER A 80 -8.25 3.28 7.15
C SER A 80 -9.23 2.47 6.30
N SER A 81 -10.13 3.14 5.56
CA SER A 81 -11.04 2.47 4.62
C SER A 81 -10.29 1.75 3.51
N ASP A 82 -9.22 2.37 3.01
CA ASP A 82 -8.46 1.87 1.87
C ASP A 82 -7.60 0.68 2.31
N CYS A 83 -7.09 0.74 3.55
CA CYS A 83 -6.44 -0.42 4.18
C CYS A 83 -7.37 -1.64 4.21
N VAL A 84 -8.65 -1.45 4.54
CA VAL A 84 -9.64 -2.53 4.52
C VAL A 84 -9.84 -3.07 3.10
N LEU A 85 -9.95 -2.18 2.11
CA LEU A 85 -10.17 -2.57 0.70
C LEU A 85 -9.01 -3.37 0.11
N ILE A 86 -7.77 -3.07 0.48
CA ILE A 86 -6.61 -3.77 -0.10
C ILE A 86 -6.27 -5.10 0.59
N GLN A 87 -6.83 -5.39 1.77
CA GLN A 87 -6.51 -6.60 2.54
C GLN A 87 -6.66 -7.91 1.73
N PRO A 88 -7.74 -8.14 0.95
CA PRO A 88 -7.85 -9.36 0.15
C PRO A 88 -6.75 -9.47 -0.91
N ILE A 89 -6.32 -8.34 -1.48
CA ILE A 89 -5.26 -8.29 -2.49
C ILE A 89 -3.92 -8.65 -1.86
N LEU A 90 -3.62 -8.08 -0.69
CA LEU A 90 -2.40 -8.37 0.08
C LEU A 90 -2.28 -9.86 0.40
N GLN A 91 -3.37 -10.48 0.86
CA GLN A 91 -3.42 -11.93 1.13
C GLN A 91 -3.17 -12.76 -0.12
N SER A 92 -3.86 -12.44 -1.21
CA SER A 92 -3.74 -13.20 -2.47
C SER A 92 -2.33 -13.18 -3.06
N ARG A 93 -1.54 -12.15 -2.72
CA ARG A 93 -0.19 -11.92 -3.26
C ARG A 93 0.93 -12.12 -2.23
N ASN A 94 0.59 -12.53 -1.00
CA ASN A 94 1.53 -12.66 0.12
C ASN A 94 2.37 -11.38 0.32
N MET A 95 1.70 -10.23 0.28
CA MET A 95 2.32 -8.91 0.44
C MET A 95 1.92 -8.28 1.76
N PHE A 96 2.82 -7.47 2.33
CA PHE A 96 2.54 -6.69 3.54
C PHE A 96 2.34 -5.22 3.20
N ALA A 97 1.39 -4.56 3.86
CA ALA A 97 1.20 -3.10 3.77
C ALA A 97 1.48 -2.42 5.12
N LEU A 98 2.20 -1.30 5.07
CA LEU A 98 2.44 -0.44 6.24
C LEU A 98 1.79 0.92 6.04
N SER A 99 0.68 1.17 6.72
CA SER A 99 0.06 2.49 6.71
C SER A 99 0.74 3.45 7.68
N TYR A 100 1.07 4.65 7.21
CA TYR A 100 1.69 5.70 8.02
C TYR A 100 0.65 6.66 8.65
N SER A 101 -0.64 6.56 8.30
CA SER A 101 -1.67 7.48 8.83
C SER A 101 -3.02 6.82 9.17
N ALA A 102 -3.26 5.57 8.79
CA ALA A 102 -4.50 4.89 9.16
C ALA A 102 -4.55 4.64 10.68
N SER A 103 -5.61 5.15 11.31
CA SER A 103 -5.78 5.16 12.77
C SER A 103 -7.01 4.39 13.26
N SER A 104 -7.82 3.83 12.37
CA SER A 104 -9.05 3.12 12.77
C SER A 104 -8.73 1.93 13.69
N PRO A 105 -9.39 1.81 14.86
CA PRO A 105 -9.17 0.69 15.79
C PRO A 105 -9.40 -0.69 15.18
N GLN A 106 -10.25 -0.81 14.15
CA GLN A 106 -10.53 -2.08 13.48
C GLN A 106 -9.28 -2.75 12.89
N LEU A 107 -8.29 -1.96 12.45
CA LEU A 107 -7.05 -2.44 11.85
C LEU A 107 -6.11 -3.11 12.88
N SER A 108 -6.45 -3.01 14.18
CA SER A 108 -5.77 -3.77 15.23
C SER A 108 -6.16 -5.25 15.25
N ASN A 109 -7.30 -5.64 14.65
CA ASN A 109 -7.72 -7.03 14.60
C ASN A 109 -6.86 -7.81 13.58
N LYS A 110 -5.82 -8.50 14.06
CA LYS A 110 -4.91 -9.30 13.22
C LYS A 110 -5.49 -10.60 12.68
N HIS A 111 -6.64 -11.03 13.15
CA HIS A 111 -7.38 -12.11 12.49
C HIS A 111 -8.06 -11.62 11.21
N ALA A 112 -8.56 -10.38 11.20
CA ALA A 112 -9.19 -9.77 10.04
C ALA A 112 -8.18 -9.09 9.08
N PHE A 113 -7.13 -8.47 9.64
CA PHE A 113 -6.13 -7.70 8.90
C PHE A 113 -4.70 -8.15 9.24
N PRO A 114 -4.33 -9.41 8.95
CA PRO A 114 -3.01 -9.95 9.27
C PRO A 114 -1.86 -9.24 8.56
N ASP A 115 -2.08 -8.77 7.32
CA ASP A 115 -1.02 -8.26 6.44
C ASP A 115 -0.88 -6.73 6.47
N ILE A 116 -1.55 -6.09 7.43
CA ILE A 116 -1.55 -4.63 7.57
C ILE A 116 -0.85 -4.24 8.86
N GLY A 117 0.27 -3.54 8.74
CA GLY A 117 0.90 -2.78 9.81
C GLY A 117 0.47 -1.31 9.80
N ARG A 118 0.66 -0.63 10.93
CA ARG A 118 0.49 0.81 11.01
C ARG A 118 1.49 1.45 11.97
N ILE A 119 1.94 2.65 11.63
CA ILE A 119 2.85 3.46 12.46
C ILE A 119 2.05 4.35 13.42
N CYS A 120 0.85 4.78 13.03
CA CYS A 120 -0.03 5.57 13.89
C CYS A 120 -0.80 4.71 14.90
N PHE A 121 -0.81 5.16 16.15
CA PHE A 121 -1.63 4.59 17.22
C PHE A 121 -3.12 4.85 16.98
N SER A 122 -3.97 3.96 17.52
CA SER A 122 -5.43 4.15 17.59
C SER A 122 -5.80 4.86 18.88
#